data_AF-A0A2M7HN63-F1
#
_entry.id   AF-A0A2M7HN63-F1
#
_cell.length_a   1.000
_cell.length_b   1.000
_cell.length_c   1.000
_cell.angle_alpha   90.00
_cell.angle_beta   90.00
_cell.angle_gamma   90.00
#
_symmetry.space_group_name_H-M   'P 1'
#
loop_
_entity.id
_entity.type
_entity.pdbx_description
1 polymer ?
#
loop_
_entity_poly.entity_id
_entity_poly.type
_entity_poly.pdbx_seq_one_letter_code
_entity_poly.pdbx_strand_id
1 'polypeptide(L)' 'MTVRKVSLDQIKFLKGKTKMSEVDALTDKDINEAVLSDPDSVVPTEKELEEFGKPKERKHD' A
#
# COMPACT_ATOMS: atom_id res chain seq x y z
N MET A 1 -1.95 11.19 -11.41
CA MET A 1 -3.30 10.76 -10.98
C MET A 1 -4.17 11.95 -10.61
N THR A 2 -5.44 11.94 -11.02
CA THR A 2 -6.44 12.89 -10.52
C THR A 2 -6.99 12.36 -9.21
N VAL A 3 -6.55 12.93 -8.07
CA VAL A 3 -7.12 12.60 -6.75
C VAL A 3 -8.62 12.89 -6.80
N ARG A 4 -9.45 11.85 -6.84
CA ARG A 4 -10.90 11.99 -6.82
C ARG A 4 -11.32 12.30 -5.39
N LYS A 5 -11.50 13.59 -5.11
CA LYS A 5 -12.09 14.07 -3.86
C LYS A 5 -13.54 13.59 -3.78
N VAL A 6 -13.78 12.56 -3.00
CA VAL A 6 -15.12 12.05 -2.68
C VAL A 6 -15.55 12.60 -1.32
N SER A 7 -16.83 13.00 -1.21
CA SER A 7 -17.36 13.56 0.04
C SER A 7 -17.57 12.45 1.07
N LEU A 8 -17.52 12.81 2.37
CA LEU A 8 -17.77 11.86 3.46
C LEU A 8 -19.12 11.14 3.34
N ASP A 9 -20.13 11.82 2.78
CA ASP A 9 -21.47 11.25 2.56
C ASP A 9 -21.49 10.18 1.47
N GLN A 10 -20.58 10.25 0.49
CA GLN A 10 -20.42 9.19 -0.52
C GLN A 10 -19.72 7.96 0.06
N ILE A 11 -18.82 8.14 1.04
CA ILE A 11 -18.05 7.05 1.65
C ILE A 11 -18.91 6.22 2.61
N LYS A 12 -19.87 6.84 3.32
CA LYS A 12 -20.75 6.15 4.28
C LYS A 12 -21.44 4.90 3.71
N PHE A 13 -21.77 4.90 2.42
CA PHE A 13 -22.46 3.79 1.74
C PHE A 13 -21.52 2.83 0.99
N LEU A 14 -20.22 3.12 0.97
CA LEU A 14 -19.20 2.33 0.29
C LEU A 14 -18.44 1.38 1.24
N LYS A 15 -18.75 1.42 2.54
CA LYS A 15 -18.13 0.53 3.54
C LYS A 15 -18.30 -0.93 3.14
N GLY A 16 -17.19 -1.61 2.84
CA GLY A 16 -17.16 -3.02 2.45
C GLY A 16 -17.48 -3.31 0.98
N LYS A 17 -17.69 -2.29 0.13
CA LYS A 17 -17.87 -2.47 -1.32
C LYS A 17 -16.58 -2.14 -2.06
N THR A 18 -15.65 -3.11 -2.08
CA THR A 18 -14.47 -3.02 -2.94
C THR A 18 -14.85 -3.39 -4.36
N LYS A 19 -14.57 -2.51 -5.32
CA LYS A 19 -14.72 -2.84 -6.74
C LYS A 19 -13.48 -3.61 -7.22
N MET A 20 -13.52 -4.92 -7.10
CA MET A 20 -12.37 -5.78 -7.45
C MET A 20 -11.89 -5.59 -8.90
N SER A 21 -12.79 -5.32 -9.85
CA SER A 21 -12.41 -5.02 -11.24
C SER A 21 -11.47 -3.82 -11.40
N GLU A 22 -11.56 -2.83 -10.50
CA GLU A 22 -10.66 -1.67 -10.50
C GLU A 22 -9.32 -2.02 -9.83
N VAL A 23 -9.33 -2.93 -8.86
CA VAL A 23 -8.12 -3.42 -8.17
C VAL A 23 -7.29 -4.32 -9.09
N ASP A 24 -7.93 -5.26 -9.78
CA ASP A 24 -7.27 -6.21 -10.69
C ASP A 24 -6.64 -5.51 -11.91
N ALA A 25 -7.10 -4.30 -12.23
CA ALA A 25 -6.58 -3.50 -13.34
C ALA A 25 -5.38 -2.63 -12.94
N LEU A 26 -5.03 -2.53 -11.65
CA LEU A 26 -3.89 -1.75 -11.19
C LEU A 26 -2.57 -2.42 -11.59
N THR A 27 -1.64 -1.62 -12.09
CA THR A 27 -0.28 -2.10 -12.37
C THR A 27 0.64 -1.84 -11.17
N ASP A 28 1.75 -2.58 -11.09
CA ASP A 28 2.78 -2.35 -10.05
C ASP A 28 3.31 -0.90 -10.06
N LYS A 29 3.30 -0.24 -11.21
CA LYS A 29 3.69 1.17 -11.33
C LYS A 29 2.67 2.08 -10.63
N ASP A 30 1.39 1.86 -10.87
CA ASP A 30 0.30 2.64 -10.26
C ASP A 30 0.32 2.48 -8.73
N ILE A 31 0.62 1.27 -8.25
CA ILE A 31 0.73 0.97 -6.82
C ILE A 31 1.94 1.71 -6.21
N ASN A 32 3.12 1.61 -6.83
CA ASN A 32 4.32 2.27 -6.31
C ASN A 32 4.20 3.80 -6.31
N GLU A 33 3.63 4.39 -7.36
CA GLU A 33 3.37 5.84 -7.39
C GLU A 33 2.41 6.27 -6.29
N ALA A 34 1.35 5.50 -6.05
CA ALA A 34 0.40 5.79 -4.97
C ALA A 34 1.08 5.73 -3.60
N VAL A 35 1.86 4.67 -3.34
CA VAL A 35 2.61 4.48 -2.09
C VAL A 35 3.62 5.61 -1.86
N LEU A 36 4.34 6.05 -2.89
CA LEU A 36 5.30 7.16 -2.76
C LEU A 36 4.63 8.53 -2.58
N SER A 37 3.38 8.69 -3.01
CA SER A 37 2.64 9.94 -2.90
C SER A 37 1.89 10.12 -1.57
N ASP A 38 1.69 9.04 -0.83
CA ASP A 38 0.93 9.03 0.42
C ASP A 38 1.83 9.42 1.61
N PRO A 39 1.54 10.53 2.32
CA PRO A 39 2.34 10.97 3.46
C PRO A 39 2.32 10.00 4.65
N ASP A 40 1.32 9.11 4.73
CA ASP A 40 1.21 8.10 5.79
C ASP A 40 1.87 6.76 5.37
N SER A 41 2.35 6.65 4.13
CA SER A 41 3.04 5.45 3.67
C SER A 41 4.45 5.38 4.25
N VAL A 42 4.70 4.34 5.04
CA VAL A 42 6.03 4.02 5.58
C VAL A 42 6.80 3.26 4.50
N VAL A 43 7.44 4.00 3.60
CA VAL A 43 8.34 3.43 2.58
C VAL A 43 9.73 3.31 3.18
N PRO A 44 10.27 2.09 3.37
CA PRO A 44 11.59 1.90 3.94
C PRO A 44 12.66 2.56 3.07
N THR A 45 13.63 3.19 3.71
CA THR A 45 14.83 3.69 3.05
C THR A 45 15.77 2.53 2.68
N GLU A 46 16.68 2.76 1.74
CA GLU A 46 17.70 1.76 1.38
C GLU A 46 18.51 1.28 2.59
N LYS A 47 18.81 2.18 3.53
CA LYS A 47 19.51 1.85 4.78
C LYS A 47 18.71 0.92 5.68
N GLU A 48 17.41 1.19 5.83
CA GLU A 48 16.51 0.33 6.62
C GLU A 48 16.33 -1.04 5.98
N LEU A 49 16.37 -1.12 4.64
CA LEU A 49 16.34 -2.39 3.90
C LEU A 49 17.64 -3.18 4.07
N GLU A 50 18.79 -2.52 4.08
CA GLU A 50 20.08 -3.16 4.36
C GLU A 50 20.17 -3.68 5.80
N GLU A 51 19.62 -2.92 6.75
CA GLU A 51 19.49 -3.33 8.16
C GLU A 51 18.43 -4.41 8.37
N PHE A 52 17.53 -4.62 7.40
CA PHE A 52 16.54 -5.70 7.41
C PHE A 52 17.22 -7.05 7.17
N GLY A 53 17.89 -7.52 8.22
CA GLY A 53 18.65 -8.77 8.21
C GLY A 53 17.77 -10.01 8.02
N LYS A 54 18.39 -11.09 7.57
CA LYS A 54 17.73 -12.39 7.47
C LYS A 54 17.31 -12.88 8.87
N PRO A 55 16.11 -13.44 9.04
CA PRO A 55 15.69 -14.00 10.30
C PRO A 55 16.68 -15.09 10.75
N LYS A 56 16.99 -15.13 12.06
CA LYS A 56 17.88 -16.14 12.63
C LYS A 56 17.26 -17.52 12.42
N GLU A 57 18.04 -18.46 11.88
CA GLU A 57 17.62 -19.86 11.77
C GLU A 57 17.29 -20.40 13.17
N ARG A 58 16.13 -21.05 13.31
CA ARG A 58 15.80 -21.73 14.57
C ARG A 58 16.77 -22.88 14.74
N LYS A 59 17.54 -22.87 15.83
CA LYS A 59 18.26 -24.06 16.27
C LYS A 59 17.21 -25.09 16.72
N HIS A 60 17.21 -26.25 16.08
CA HIS A 60 16.53 -27.43 16.60
C HIS A 60 17.45 -28.04 17.68
N ASP A 61 17.03 -27.94 18.95
CA ASP A 61 17.57 -28.76 20.05
C ASP A 61 16.92 -30.14 20.05
#